data_AF-A0A925WJC9-F1
#
_entry.id   AF-A0A925WJC9-F1
#
_cell.length_a   1.000
_cell.length_b   1.000
_cell.length_c   1.000
_cell.angle_alpha   90.00
_cell.angle_beta   90.00
_cell.angle_gamma   90.00
#
_symmetry.space_group_name_H-M   'P 1'
#
loop_
_entity.id
_entity.type
_entity.pdbx_description
1 polymer ?
#
loop_
_entity_poly.entity_id
_entity_poly.type
_entity_poly.pdbx_seq_one_letter_code
_entity_poly.pdbx_strand_id
1 'polypeptide(L)' 'ELKLTLKARFLGLGRQFIVTASCLRHRVSIADAYIGCPLCNQERPGLDLFRQALEQVEDD' A
#
# COMPACT_ATOMS: atom_id res chain seq x y z
N GLU A 1 -0.54 9.03 1.02
CA GLU A 1 -0.06 9.73 2.22
C GLU A 1 0.24 8.70 3.29
N LEU A 2 1.35 8.89 4.01
CA LEU A 2 1.72 8.09 5.17
C LEU A 2 1.69 9.01 6.39
N LYS A 3 0.97 8.60 7.44
CA LYS A 3 0.85 9.36 8.67
C LYS A 3 1.27 8.50 9.86
N LEU A 4 2.23 9.00 10.61
CA LEU A 4 2.64 8.44 11.90
C LEU A 4 2.01 9.26 13.03
N THR A 5 1.33 8.58 13.94
CA THR A 5 0.76 9.18 15.15
C THR A 5 1.43 8.58 16.37
N LEU A 6 2.02 9.43 17.22
CA LEU A 6 2.58 9.05 18.51
C LEU A 6 1.53 9.26 19.60
N LYS A 7 1.17 8.20 20.32
CA LYS A 7 0.28 8.28 21.48
C LYS A 7 1.03 7.92 22.75
N ALA A 8 0.80 8.66 23.84
CA ALA A 8 1.28 8.24 25.15
C ALA A 8 0.54 6.95 25.56
N ARG A 9 1.26 6.00 26.14
CA ARG A 9 0.64 4.83 26.78
C ARG A 9 0.17 5.21 28.19
N PHE A 10 -0.45 4.26 28.89
CA PHE A 10 -1.00 4.46 30.22
C PHE A 10 0.03 5.07 31.18
N LEU A 11 -0.37 6.12 31.91
CA LEU A 11 0.48 6.88 32.85
C LEU A 11 1.80 7.42 32.26
N GLY A 12 1.88 7.61 30.94
CA GLY A 12 3.09 8.12 30.29
C GLY A 12 4.23 7.09 30.18
N LEU A 13 3.97 5.81 30.46
CA LEU A 13 4.95 4.73 30.32
C LEU A 13 5.15 4.34 28.85
N GLY A 14 5.91 5.16 28.14
CA GLY A 14 6.30 4.94 26.76
C GLY A 14 5.31 5.48 25.72
N ARG A 15 5.68 5.31 24.45
CA ARG A 15 4.92 5.80 23.29
C ARG A 15 4.45 4.64 22.43
N GLN A 16 3.22 4.73 21.94
CA GLN A 16 2.67 3.87 20.91
C GLN A 16 2.80 4.57 19.56
N PHE A 17 3.33 3.86 18.58
CA PHE A 17 3.46 4.31 17.20
C PHE A 17 2.31 3.73 16.39
N ILE A 18 1.50 4.59 15.78
CA ILE A 18 0.39 4.19 14.91
C ILE A 18 0.67 4.73 13.52
N VAL A 19 0.91 3.83 12.57
CA VAL A 19 1.13 4.18 11.17
C VAL A 19 -0.17 3.93 10.42
N THR A 20 -0.63 4.92 9.67
CA THR A 20 -1.77 4.81 8.77
C THR A 20 -1.36 5.21 7.36
N ALA A 21 -1.79 4.44 6.37
CA ALA A 21 -1.58 4.73 4.97
C ALA A 21 -2.93 5.06 4.29
N SER A 22 -2.93 6.05 3.40
CA SER A 22 -4.10 6.44 2.63
C SER A 22 -3.73 6.83 1.20
N CYS A 23 -4.62 6.58 0.25
CA CYS A 23 -4.48 7.07 -1.11
C CYS A 23 -5.11 8.46 -1.22
N LEU A 24 -4.35 9.48 -1.64
CA LEU A 24 -4.88 10.84 -1.80
C LEU A 24 -5.80 10.98 -3.01
N ARG A 25 -5.56 10.17 -4.06
CA ARG A 25 -6.38 10.17 -5.29
C ARG A 25 -7.75 9.56 -5.04
N HIS A 26 -7.78 8.33 -4.53
CA HIS A 26 -9.02 7.58 -4.33
C HIS A 26 -9.67 7.82 -2.97
N ARG A 27 -9.00 8.54 -2.06
CA ARG A 27 -9.47 8.85 -0.70
C ARG A 27 -9.84 7.60 0.12
N VAL A 28 -9.11 6.51 -0.09
CA VAL A 28 -9.28 5.24 0.64
C VAL A 28 -8.12 5.02 1.62
N SER A 29 -8.39 4.34 2.73
CA SER A 29 -7.33 3.80 3.59
C SER A 29 -6.67 2.61 2.89
N ILE A 30 -5.37 2.46 3.11
CA ILE A 30 -4.58 1.35 2.59
C ILE A 30 -4.23 0.46 3.78
N ALA A 31 -4.71 -0.79 3.77
CA ALA A 31 -4.47 -1.75 4.84
C ALA A 31 -3.00 -2.21 4.87
N ASP A 32 -2.44 -2.49 3.70
CA ASP A 32 -1.04 -2.86 3.53
C ASP A 32 -0.30 -1.81 2.69
N ALA A 33 0.53 -1.02 3.36
CA ALA A 33 1.29 0.05 2.74
C ALA A 33 2.41 -0.45 1.80
N TYR A 34 2.82 -1.73 1.88
CA TYR A 34 3.84 -2.30 0.99
C TYR A 34 3.30 -2.55 -0.41
N ILE A 35 2.01 -2.89 -0.53
CA ILE A 35 1.35 -3.16 -1.81
C ILE A 35 0.84 -1.86 -2.46
N GLY A 36 0.50 -0.86 -1.64
CA GLY A 36 -0.02 0.42 -2.11
C GLY A 36 -1.53 0.40 -2.36
N CYS A 37 -2.03 1.34 -3.16
CA CYS A 37 -3.48 1.47 -3.38
C CYS A 37 -3.98 0.49 -4.45
N PRO A 38 -4.93 -0.40 -4.13
CA PRO A 38 -5.42 -1.41 -5.09
C PRO A 38 -6.13 -0.77 -6.30
N LEU A 39 -6.80 0.37 -6.10
CA LEU A 39 -7.49 1.09 -7.18
C LEU A 39 -6.50 1.74 -8.15
N CYS A 40 -5.41 2.34 -7.64
CA CYS A 40 -4.31 2.82 -8.48
C CYS A 40 -3.69 1.70 -9.32
N ASN A 41 -3.58 0.50 -8.75
CA ASN A 41 -3.00 -0.65 -9.45
C ASN A 41 -3.90 -1.13 -10.59
N GLN A 42 -5.22 -1.21 -10.36
CA GLN A 42 -6.21 -1.57 -11.39
C GLN A 42 -6.24 -0.59 -12.57
N GLU A 43 -6.00 0.71 -12.33
CA GLU A 43 -5.88 1.73 -13.38
C GLU A 43 -4.63 1.55 -14.26
N ARG A 44 -3.66 0.71 -13.85
CA ARG A 44 -2.37 0.54 -14.52
C ARG A 44 -2.09 -0.94 -14.76
N PRO A 45 -2.76 -1.57 -15.73
CA PRO A 45 -2.62 -3.00 -16.01
C PRO A 45 -1.24 -3.37 -16.59
N GLY A 46 -0.34 -2.41 -16.79
CA GLY A 46 0.96 -2.64 -17.41
C GLY A 46 1.80 -3.71 -16.72
N LEU A 47 1.67 -3.88 -15.40
CA LEU A 47 2.37 -4.93 -14.65
C LEU A 47 1.80 -6.32 -14.95
N ASP A 48 0.46 -6.44 -15.06
CA ASP A 48 -0.21 -7.69 -15.42
C ASP A 48 0.08 -8.07 -16.88
N LEU A 49 0.06 -7.09 -17.78
CA LEU A 49 0.42 -7.26 -19.20
C LEU A 49 1.88 -7.68 -19.35
N PHE A 50 2.78 -7.08 -18.57
CA PHE A 50 4.19 -7.44 -18.55
C PHE A 50 4.40 -8.87 -18.06
N ARG A 51 3.70 -9.28 -16.99
CA ARG A 51 3.75 -10.66 -16.49
C ARG A 51 3.27 -11.66 -17.55
N GLN A 52 2.15 -11.38 -18.22
CA GLN A 52 1.63 -12.21 -19.30
C GLN A 52 2.63 -12.34 -20.46
N ALA A 53 3.32 -11.25 -20.83
CA ALA A 53 4.32 -11.29 -21.89
C ALA A 53 5.53 -12.16 -21.54
N LEU A 54 5.95 -12.18 -20.27
CA LEU A 54 7.02 -13.07 -19.82
C LEU A 54 6.61 -14.55 -19.84
N GLU A 55 5.39 -14.86 -19.40
CA GLU A 55 4.86 -16.23 -19.42
C GLU A 55 4.75 -16.78 -20.86
N GLN A 56 4.44 -15.93 -21.85
CA GLN A 56 4.39 -16.32 -23.26
C GLN A 56 5.77 -16.62 -23.88
N VAL A 57 6.88 -16.17 -23.27
CA VAL A 57 8.24 -16.38 -23.78
C VAL A 57 8.82 -17.73 -23.32
N GLU A 58 8.25 -18.36 -22.29
CA GLU A 58 8.76 -19.64 -21.76
C GLU A 58 8.17 -20.88 -22.45
N ASP A 59 7.13 -20.72 -23.27
CA ASP A 59 6.42 -21.80 -23.97
C ASP A 59 6.84 -21.99 -25.45
N ASP A 60 7.89 -21.31 -25.93
CA ASP A 60 8.49 -21.42 -27.29
C ASP A 60 10.00 -21.77 -27.22
#